data_AF-A0A1N6RNK3-F1
#
_entry.id   AF-A0A1N6RNK3-F1
#
_cell.length_a   1.000
_cell.length_b   1.000
_cell.length_c   1.000
_cell.angle_alpha   90.00
_cell.angle_beta   90.00
_cell.angle_gamma   90.00
#
_symmetry.space_group_name_H-M   'P 1'
#
loop_
_entity.id
_entity.type
_entity.pdbx_description
1 polymer ?
#
loop_
_entity_poly.entity_id
_entity_poly.type
_entity_poly.pdbx_seq_one_letter_code
_entity_poly.pdbx_strand_id
1 'polypeptide(L)'
;MQTDDRLRWVLSLTIRLSYSVPALLAPGLCAQLLGWPMGRFSLWGFFEVILTNPGYWYQPALLIAVTLIIFAGLSTLWTIAIRLLTLAFANFAERPKAAL
;
A
#
# COMPACT_ATOMS: atom_id res chain seq x y z
N MET A 1 -0.17 13.08 30.87
CA MET A 1 0.64 13.73 29.81
C MET A 1 1.48 12.75 29.00
N GLN A 2 2.15 11.74 29.59
CA GLN A 2 3.02 10.81 28.84
C GLN A 2 2.30 9.80 27.91
N THR A 3 1.00 9.56 28.14
CA THR A 3 0.15 8.65 27.34
C THR A 3 -0.26 9.24 25.99
N ASP A 4 -0.45 10.55 25.90
CA ASP A 4 -0.86 11.23 24.66
C ASP A 4 0.25 11.21 23.61
N ASP A 5 1.51 11.35 24.02
CA ASP A 5 2.65 11.35 23.10
C ASP A 5 2.88 9.98 22.45
N ARG A 6 2.67 8.89 23.20
CA ARG A 6 2.77 7.52 22.68
C ARG A 6 1.65 7.25 21.67
N LEU A 7 0.41 7.64 21.98
CA LEU A 7 -0.72 7.47 21.10
C LEU A 7 -0.54 8.26 19.78
N ARG A 8 -0.03 9.50 19.90
CA ARG A 8 0.26 10.38 18.75
C ARG A 8 1.34 9.81 17.84
N TRP A 9 2.39 9.20 18.41
CA TRP A 9 3.43 8.50 17.66
C TRP A 9 2.88 7.29 16.90
N VAL A 10 2.08 6.46 17.56
CA VAL A 10 1.47 5.27 16.94
C VAL A 10 0.52 5.66 15.81
N LEU A 11 -0.31 6.68 16.01
CA LEU A 11 -1.20 7.20 14.97
C LEU A 11 -0.41 7.77 13.77
N SER A 12 0.63 8.57 14.03
CA SER A 12 1.50 9.12 12.98
C SER A 12 2.21 8.03 12.17
N LEU A 13 2.73 6.99 12.85
CA LEU A 13 3.34 5.84 12.21
C LEU A 13 2.33 5.06 11.35
N THR A 14 1.13 4.82 11.90
CA THR A 14 0.05 4.10 11.19
C THR A 14 -0.38 4.86 9.94
N ILE A 15 -0.53 6.18 10.03
CA ILE A 15 -0.85 7.04 8.88
C ILE A 15 0.24 6.93 7.82
N ARG A 16 1.53 7.07 8.20
CA ARG A 16 2.66 6.98 7.25
C ARG A 16 2.76 5.59 6.58
N LEU A 17 2.56 4.52 7.34
CA LEU A 17 2.55 3.16 6.81
C LEU A 17 1.37 2.91 5.87
N SER A 18 0.22 3.54 6.13
CA SER A 18 -0.98 3.35 5.29
C SER A 18 -0.84 3.88 3.87
N TYR A 19 0.03 4.87 3.65
CA TYR A 19 0.37 5.33 2.31
C TYR A 19 1.59 4.61 1.72
N SER A 20 2.55 4.23 2.55
CA SER A 20 3.83 3.67 2.10
C SER A 20 3.72 2.19 1.70
N VAL A 21 2.96 1.39 2.45
CA VAL A 21 2.86 -0.07 2.21
C VAL A 21 2.17 -0.37 0.87
N PRO A 22 0.99 0.20 0.55
CA PRO A 22 0.37 -0.02 -0.76
C PRO A 22 1.22 0.52 -1.92
N ALA A 23 1.90 1.66 -1.72
CA ALA A 23 2.75 2.28 -2.75
C ALA A 23 3.98 1.43 -3.08
N LEU A 24 4.61 0.81 -2.08
CA LEU A 24 5.78 -0.05 -2.27
C LEU A 24 5.41 -1.40 -2.89
N LEU A 25 4.24 -1.94 -2.57
CA LEU A 25 3.80 -3.26 -3.04
C LEU A 25 3.15 -3.23 -4.42
N ALA A 26 2.51 -2.12 -4.81
CA ALA A 26 1.78 -2.03 -6.07
C ALA A 26 2.66 -2.31 -7.31
N PRO A 27 3.87 -1.72 -7.47
CA PRO A 27 4.75 -2.03 -8.60
C PRO A 27 5.12 -3.52 -8.65
N GLY A 28 5.40 -4.11 -7.48
CA GLY A 28 5.80 -5.50 -7.40
C GLY A 28 4.71 -6.49 -7.74
N LEU A 29 3.49 -6.22 -7.30
CA LEU A 29 2.32 -7.02 -7.67
C LEU A 29 1.93 -6.81 -9.13
N CYS A 30 2.05 -5.60 -9.67
CA CYS A 30 1.82 -5.38 -11.10
C CYS A 30 2.82 -6.19 -11.94
N ALA A 31 4.09 -6.22 -11.56
CA ALA A 31 5.11 -7.02 -12.23
C ALA A 31 4.80 -8.52 -12.21
N GLN A 32 4.36 -9.06 -11.07
CA GLN A 32 4.04 -10.48 -10.92
C GLN A 32 2.73 -10.87 -11.62
N LEU A 33 1.68 -10.06 -11.50
CA LEU A 33 0.35 -10.37 -12.04
C LEU A 33 0.28 -10.21 -13.56
N LEU A 34 1.07 -9.30 -14.12
CA LEU A 34 1.01 -8.96 -15.56
C LEU A 34 2.30 -9.31 -16.31
N GLY A 35 3.27 -9.92 -15.64
CA GLY A 35 4.56 -10.28 -16.23
C GLY A 35 5.39 -9.07 -16.66
N TRP A 36 5.12 -7.88 -16.11
CA TRP A 36 5.85 -6.67 -16.48
C TRP A 36 7.19 -6.58 -15.75
N PRO A 37 8.30 -6.26 -16.45
CA PRO A 37 9.58 -6.10 -15.79
C PRO A 37 9.54 -4.93 -14.80
N MET A 38 9.96 -5.18 -13.56
CA MET A 38 9.95 -4.22 -12.43
C MET A 38 10.54 -2.85 -12.77
N GLY A 39 11.51 -2.78 -13.69
CA GLY A 39 12.13 -1.54 -14.16
C GLY A 39 11.15 -0.54 -14.80
N ARG A 40 10.00 -1.03 -15.32
CA ARG A 40 8.99 -0.22 -16.03
C ARG A 40 8.13 0.67 -15.14
N PHE A 41 8.14 0.46 -13.83
CA PHE A 41 7.39 1.30 -12.87
C PHE A 41 8.21 2.49 -12.34
N SER A 42 9.40 2.73 -12.90
CA SER A 42 10.20 3.92 -12.65
C SER A 42 9.94 4.97 -13.74
N LEU A 43 10.21 6.25 -13.47
CA LEU A 43 10.15 7.31 -14.49
C LEU A 43 10.98 6.93 -15.73
N TRP A 44 12.17 6.35 -15.53
CA TRP A 44 13.02 5.88 -16.62
C TRP A 44 12.39 4.72 -17.41
N GLY A 45 11.76 3.79 -16.71
CA GLY A 45 11.02 2.68 -17.32
C GLY A 45 9.83 3.16 -18.15
N PHE A 46 9.12 4.21 -17.72
CA PHE A 46 8.08 4.84 -18.52
C PHE A 46 8.64 5.45 -19.80
N PHE A 47 9.76 6.17 -19.72
CA PHE A 47 10.45 6.71 -20.89
C PHE A 47 10.91 5.60 -21.84
N GLU A 48 11.47 4.51 -21.32
CA GLU A 48 11.87 3.35 -22.12
C GLU A 48 10.68 2.73 -22.86
N VAL A 49 9.53 2.57 -22.20
CA VAL A 49 8.30 2.04 -22.83
C VAL A 49 7.83 2.96 -23.96
N ILE A 50 7.87 4.29 -23.77
CA ILE A 50 7.49 5.26 -24.79
C ILE A 50 8.41 5.15 -26.02
N LEU A 51 9.72 5.06 -25.80
CA LEU A 51 10.71 5.00 -26.88
C LEU A 51 10.69 3.67 -27.63
N THR A 52 10.43 2.56 -26.93
CA THR A 52 10.38 1.22 -27.52
C THR A 52 9.06 0.88 -28.19
N ASN A 53 7.97 1.59 -27.87
CA ASN A 53 6.63 1.34 -28.41
C ASN A 53 5.98 2.60 -29.02
N PRO A 54 6.59 3.21 -30.05
CA PRO A 54 6.12 4.48 -30.63
C PRO A 54 4.71 4.40 -31.24
N GLY A 55 4.23 3.21 -31.58
CA GLY A 55 2.88 2.97 -32.11
C GLY A 55 1.78 2.83 -31.03
N TYR A 56 2.15 2.72 -29.75
CA TYR A 56 1.21 2.46 -28.66
C TYR A 56 1.30 3.56 -27.60
N TRP A 57 0.90 4.77 -27.97
CA TRP A 57 0.89 5.97 -27.12
C TRP A 57 0.14 5.78 -25.77
N TYR A 58 -0.77 4.82 -25.70
CA TYR A 58 -1.56 4.52 -24.51
C TYR A 58 -0.89 3.53 -23.53
N GLN A 59 0.20 2.83 -23.92
CA GLN A 59 0.87 1.86 -23.04
C GLN A 59 1.36 2.46 -21.71
N PRO A 60 1.98 3.66 -21.67
CA PRO A 60 2.37 4.28 -20.40
C PRO A 60 1.15 4.60 -19.52
N ALA A 61 0.08 5.11 -20.12
CA ALA A 61 -1.16 5.42 -19.42
C ALA A 61 -1.83 4.16 -18.85
N LEU A 62 -1.80 3.05 -19.60
CA LEU A 62 -2.29 1.75 -19.17
C LEU A 62 -1.49 1.21 -17.96
N LEU A 63 -0.15 1.33 -18.01
CA LEU A 63 0.73 0.97 -16.90
C LEU A 63 0.39 1.76 -15.63
N ILE A 64 0.18 3.07 -15.74
CA ILE A 64 -0.22 3.93 -14.62
C ILE A 64 -1.59 3.51 -14.08
N ALA A 65 -2.59 3.33 -14.96
CA ALA A 65 -3.95 2.99 -14.57
C ALA A 65 -4.02 1.65 -13.81
N VAL A 66 -3.34 0.63 -14.33
CA VAL A 66 -3.23 -0.67 -13.66
C VAL A 66 -2.55 -0.56 -12.30
N THR A 67 -1.46 0.21 -12.21
CA THR A 67 -0.73 0.43 -10.95
C THR A 67 -1.62 1.10 -9.91
N LEU A 68 -2.43 2.08 -10.34
CA LEU A 68 -3.40 2.76 -9.47
C LEU A 68 -4.52 1.83 -9.00
N ILE A 69 -5.02 0.93 -9.86
CA ILE A 69 -6.03 -0.07 -9.47
C ILE A 69 -5.48 -1.01 -8.40
N ILE A 70 -4.27 -1.53 -8.59
CA ILE A 70 -3.61 -2.42 -7.62
C ILE A 70 -3.32 -1.67 -6.32
N PHE A 71 -2.84 -0.43 -6.39
CA PHE A 71 -2.64 0.44 -5.23
C PHE A 71 -3.95 0.67 -4.45
N ALA A 72 -5.06 0.96 -5.14
CA ALA A 72 -6.36 1.18 -4.52
C ALA A 72 -6.89 -0.09 -3.84
N GLY A 73 -6.72 -1.24 -4.48
CA GLY A 73 -7.07 -2.55 -3.90
C GLY A 73 -6.26 -2.85 -2.64
N LEU A 74 -4.94 -2.66 -2.69
CA LEU A 74 -4.06 -2.81 -1.53
C LEU A 74 -4.40 -1.85 -0.40
N SER A 75 -4.73 -0.59 -0.71
CA SER A 75 -5.13 0.42 0.28
C SER A 75 -6.44 0.02 0.99
N THR A 76 -7.38 -0.58 0.25
CA THR A 76 -8.63 -1.09 0.81
C THR A 76 -8.38 -2.29 1.73
N LEU A 77 -7.59 -3.26 1.28
CA LEU A 77 -7.21 -4.44 2.09
C LEU A 77 -6.45 -4.02 3.36
N TRP A 78 -5.53 -3.07 3.24
CA TRP A 78 -4.79 -2.51 4.37
C TRP A 78 -5.72 -1.83 5.39
N THR A 79 -6.70 -1.06 4.91
CA THR A 79 -7.72 -0.43 5.75
C THR A 79 -8.55 -1.48 6.52
N ILE A 80 -8.96 -2.55 5.84
CA ILE A 80 -9.67 -3.67 6.47
C ILE A 80 -8.77 -4.33 7.54
N ALA A 81 -7.50 -4.60 7.22
CA ALA A 81 -6.55 -5.19 8.15
C ALA A 81 -6.37 -4.33 9.42
N ILE A 82 -6.22 -3.00 9.29
CA ILE A 82 -6.14 -2.08 10.43
C ILE A 82 -7.40 -2.13 11.28
N ARG A 83 -8.58 -2.14 10.66
CA ARG A 83 -9.86 -2.22 11.38
C ARG A 83 -9.96 -3.52 12.18
N LEU A 84 -9.60 -4.65 11.56
CA LEU A 84 -9.58 -5.96 12.23
C LEU A 84 -8.57 -5.99 13.39
N LEU A 85 -7.38 -5.42 13.20
CA LEU A 85 -6.38 -5.29 14.25
C LEU A 85 -6.88 -4.44 15.42
N THR A 86 -7.53 -3.32 15.12
CA THR A 86 -8.07 -2.42 16.15
C THR A 86 -9.18 -3.10 16.95
N LEU A 87 -10.08 -3.84 16.29
CA LEU A 87 -11.11 -4.65 16.95
C LEU A 87 -10.48 -5.77 17.79
N ALA A 88 -9.44 -6.45 17.30
CA ALA A 88 -8.74 -7.47 18.04
C ALA A 88 -8.06 -6.91 19.30
N PHE A 89 -7.44 -5.73 19.22
CA PHE A 89 -6.84 -5.04 20.37
C PHE A 89 -7.89 -4.59 21.39
N ALA A 90 -9.04 -4.05 20.94
CA ALA A 90 -10.13 -3.70 21.83
C ALA A 90 -10.64 -4.93 22.61
N ASN A 91 -10.87 -6.05 21.91
CA ASN A 91 -11.26 -7.32 22.53
C ASN A 91 -10.19 -7.89 23.48
N PHE A 92 -8.90 -7.67 23.22
CA PHE A 92 -7.82 -8.08 24.12
C PHE A 92 -7.73 -7.20 25.37
N ALA A 93 -7.96 -5.90 25.24
CA ALA A 93 -7.98 -4.96 26.37
C ALA A 93 -9.18 -5.20 27.30
N GLU A 94 -10.29 -5.70 26.77
CA GLU A 94 -11.49 -6.07 27.54
C GLU A 94 -11.41 -7.44 28.22
N ARG A 95 -10.42 -8.30 27.89
CA ARG A 95 -10.20 -9.53 28.67
C ARG A 95 -9.77 -9.12 30.08
N PRO A 96 -10.60 -9.34 31.11
CA PRO A 96 -10.29 -8.90 32.45
C PRO A 96 -9.00 -9.58 32.91
N LYS A 97 -8.24 -8.87 33.75
CA LYS A 97 -7.15 -9.40 34.58
C LYS A 97 -7.71 -10.44 35.59
N ALA A 98 -8.39 -11.47 35.11
CA ALA A 98 -9.07 -12.50 35.88
C ALA A 98 -8.20 -13.75 36.07
N ALA A 99 -6.89 -13.58 36.08
CA ALA A 99 -5.93 -14.60 36.49
C ALA A 99 -4.82 -13.90 37.30
N LEU A 100 -5.21 -13.42 38.47
CA LEU A 100 -4.34 -13.39 39.65
C LEU A 100 -4.31 -14.80 40.23
#